data_AF-A0AAD9XAT7-F1
#
_entry.id   AF-A0AAD9XAT7-F1
#
_cell.length_a   1.000
_cell.length_b   1.000
_cell.length_c   1.000
_cell.angle_alpha   90.00
_cell.angle_beta   90.00
_cell.angle_gamma   90.00
#
_symmetry.space_group_name_H-M   'P 1'
#
loop_
_entity.id
_entity.type
_entity.pdbx_description
1 polymer ?
#
loop_
_entity_poly.entity_id
_entity_poly.type
_entity_poly.pdbx_seq_one_letter_code
_entity_poly.pdbx_strand_id
1 'polypeptide(L)'
;MSTSIVAEPPPLPHPVLIPTLPDDVAINCLARIPRSHHPILSLVSKPIRSLLSSSLLYTTRSLLSCDHHFLYLCLRVPNNPSLLFFTLHQSPLPTTTTHRHILVPVPPIPSTPPSVIGSAFAIVDHRIYVLGGSVNDVPSPHVWALNCRVHAWEPAPKMRVGREFPAAGVIGGRIYVIGGCLVDTWSRSRNWAEVFDPKTGSWNPVSSQIEVREKWMHASAVIDDKMYAMADRGGVKYNPANQIWESVETEVDLGWRGRGCVIDGVLYCYDYLGKIRGFDTKKGEWRELRGVEGLPRFLCGATMTNFGGKLVVVWEENGGSGKEMGIQCVEIVVERGGDGELWGTIGWSDVVLSVPKGSSILHCMAVKF
;
A
#
# COMPACT_ATOMS: atom_id res chain seq x y z
N MET A 1 63.49 -2.42 -32.21
CA MET A 1 62.57 -2.48 -31.06
C MET A 1 61.18 -2.73 -31.62
N SER A 2 60.72 -3.98 -31.56
CA SER A 2 59.39 -4.35 -32.06
C SER A 2 58.43 -4.34 -30.88
N THR A 3 57.55 -3.34 -30.83
CA THR A 3 56.47 -3.24 -29.85
C THR A 3 55.41 -4.28 -30.16
N SER A 4 55.35 -5.34 -29.36
CA SER A 4 54.25 -6.30 -29.36
C SER A 4 52.98 -5.65 -28.84
N ILE A 5 51.98 -5.49 -29.71
CA ILE A 5 50.63 -5.07 -29.33
C ILE A 5 49.99 -6.27 -28.63
N VAL A 6 49.80 -6.17 -27.31
CA VAL A 6 49.01 -7.14 -26.55
C VAL A 6 47.55 -6.92 -26.95
N ALA A 7 46.95 -7.90 -27.61
CA ALA A 7 45.54 -7.88 -27.95
C ALA A 7 44.71 -7.90 -26.66
N GLU A 8 43.76 -6.97 -26.57
CA GLU A 8 42.78 -6.92 -25.50
C GLU A 8 41.95 -8.22 -25.51
N PRO A 9 41.70 -8.86 -24.35
CA PRO A 9 40.92 -10.09 -24.31
C PRO A 9 39.51 -9.84 -24.87
N PRO A 10 38.93 -10.80 -25.61
CA PRO A 10 37.59 -10.64 -26.16
C PRO A 10 36.60 -10.32 -25.03
N PRO A 11 35.61 -9.43 -25.26
CA PRO A 11 34.59 -9.15 -24.27
C PRO A 11 33.92 -10.47 -23.86
N LEU A 12 33.77 -10.67 -22.55
CA LEU A 12 33.10 -11.85 -22.00
C LEU A 12 31.72 -12.00 -22.68
N PRO A 13 31.33 -13.22 -23.10
CA PRO A 13 30.06 -13.41 -23.79
C PRO A 13 28.92 -12.90 -22.91
N HIS A 14 28.08 -12.05 -23.49
CA HIS A 14 26.90 -11.55 -22.80
C HIS A 14 26.04 -12.74 -22.36
N PRO A 15 25.57 -12.76 -21.09
CA PRO A 15 24.80 -13.88 -20.58
C PRO A 15 23.47 -14.01 -21.31
N VAL A 16 23.35 -15.06 -22.14
CA VAL A 16 22.14 -15.37 -22.92
C VAL A 16 20.97 -15.73 -21.98
N LEU A 17 19.81 -15.11 -22.19
CA LEU A 17 18.61 -15.37 -21.39
C LEU A 17 17.95 -16.70 -21.74
N ILE A 18 17.59 -16.88 -23.02
CA ILE A 18 17.00 -18.10 -23.56
C ILE A 18 17.85 -18.52 -24.76
N PRO A 19 18.44 -19.73 -24.77
CA PRO A 19 19.23 -20.20 -25.90
C PRO A 19 18.47 -20.04 -27.21
N THR A 20 19.15 -19.60 -28.27
CA THR A 20 18.62 -19.39 -29.64
C THR A 20 17.66 -18.21 -29.84
N LEU A 21 17.22 -17.52 -28.79
CA LEU A 21 16.42 -16.30 -28.92
C LEU A 21 17.28 -15.05 -28.76
N PRO A 22 17.03 -13.98 -29.55
CA PRO A 22 17.48 -12.64 -29.23
C PRO A 22 17.00 -12.21 -27.84
N ASP A 23 17.84 -11.49 -27.09
CA ASP A 23 17.54 -11.13 -25.69
C ASP A 23 16.29 -10.25 -25.56
N ASP A 24 16.03 -9.37 -26.52
CA ASP A 24 14.82 -8.53 -26.56
C ASP A 24 13.53 -9.36 -26.71
N VAL A 25 13.56 -10.41 -27.54
CA VAL A 25 12.48 -11.39 -27.68
C VAL A 25 12.36 -12.22 -26.39
N ALA A 26 13.46 -12.66 -25.82
CA ALA A 26 13.46 -13.42 -24.56
C ALA A 26 12.87 -12.61 -23.40
N ILE A 27 13.24 -11.33 -23.26
CA ILE A 27 12.68 -10.42 -22.26
C ILE A 27 11.17 -10.24 -22.49
N ASN A 28 10.74 -10.09 -23.74
CA ASN A 28 9.32 -10.01 -24.09
C ASN A 28 8.54 -11.27 -23.65
N CYS A 29 9.09 -12.46 -23.90
CA CYS A 29 8.48 -13.72 -23.48
C CYS A 29 8.40 -13.81 -21.95
N LEU A 30 9.52 -13.56 -21.26
CA LEU A 30 9.61 -13.64 -19.80
C LEU A 30 8.73 -12.59 -19.11
N ALA A 31 8.60 -11.39 -19.69
CA ALA A 31 7.73 -10.33 -19.18
C ALA A 31 6.25 -10.75 -19.14
N ARG A 32 5.80 -11.62 -20.04
CA ARG A 32 4.41 -12.09 -20.07
C ARG A 32 4.12 -13.17 -19.03
N ILE A 33 5.13 -13.76 -18.41
CA ILE A 33 4.93 -14.82 -17.42
C ILE A 33 4.40 -14.21 -16.11
N PRO A 34 3.29 -14.73 -15.54
CA PRO A 34 2.76 -14.26 -14.26
C PRO A 34 3.79 -14.34 -13.14
N ARG A 35 3.76 -13.36 -12.24
CA ARG A 35 4.72 -13.25 -11.14
C ARG A 35 4.69 -14.44 -10.18
N SER A 36 3.55 -15.12 -10.06
CA SER A 36 3.44 -16.37 -9.29
C SER A 36 4.44 -17.45 -9.74
N HIS A 37 4.91 -17.40 -10.99
CA HIS A 37 5.92 -18.33 -11.52
C HIS A 37 7.35 -17.78 -11.44
N HIS A 38 7.56 -16.52 -11.04
CA HIS A 38 8.90 -15.92 -10.94
C HIS A 38 9.81 -16.65 -9.95
N PRO A 39 9.34 -17.14 -8.78
CA PRO A 39 10.18 -17.96 -7.90
C PRO A 39 10.76 -19.18 -8.62
N ILE A 40 9.94 -19.89 -9.41
CA ILE A 40 10.35 -21.07 -10.18
C ILE A 40 11.31 -20.65 -11.31
N LEU A 41 10.98 -19.59 -12.06
CA LEU A 41 11.83 -19.07 -13.13
C LEU A 41 13.20 -18.61 -12.63
N SER A 42 13.29 -18.06 -11.42
CA SER A 42 14.55 -17.61 -10.81
C SER A 42 15.55 -18.75 -10.60
N LEU A 43 15.07 -20.00 -10.60
CA LEU A 43 15.90 -21.20 -10.46
C LEU A 43 16.47 -21.70 -11.79
N VAL A 44 15.94 -21.24 -12.94
CA VAL A 44 16.34 -21.72 -14.27
C VAL A 44 17.78 -21.34 -14.61
N SER A 45 18.15 -20.06 -14.44
CA SER A 45 19.50 -19.57 -14.75
C SER A 45 19.83 -18.29 -13.98
N LYS A 46 21.14 -18.00 -13.77
CA LYS A 46 21.59 -16.74 -13.17
C LYS A 46 21.15 -15.50 -13.97
N PRO A 47 21.20 -15.49 -15.32
CA PRO A 47 20.72 -14.36 -16.12
C PRO A 47 19.22 -14.11 -15.93
N ILE A 48 18.39 -15.15 -15.97
CA ILE A 48 16.94 -15.00 -15.73
C ILE A 48 16.68 -14.48 -14.31
N ARG A 49 17.35 -15.02 -13.30
CA ARG A 49 17.26 -14.51 -11.92
C ARG A 49 17.61 -13.03 -11.82
N SER A 50 18.68 -12.60 -12.51
CA SER A 50 19.09 -11.19 -12.53
C SER A 50 18.05 -10.31 -13.22
N LEU A 51 17.49 -10.77 -14.35
CA LEU A 51 16.44 -10.07 -15.08
C LEU A 51 15.17 -9.89 -14.23
N LEU A 52 14.73 -10.93 -13.50
CA LEU A 52 13.56 -10.89 -12.61
C LEU A 52 13.67 -9.81 -11.52
N SER A 53 14.88 -9.48 -11.09
CA SER A 53 15.17 -8.43 -10.10
C SER A 53 15.42 -7.05 -10.74
N SER A 54 15.53 -6.97 -12.07
CA SER A 54 15.88 -5.74 -12.80
C SER A 54 14.71 -4.78 -13.01
N SER A 55 15.01 -3.51 -13.24
CA SER A 55 14.02 -2.52 -13.70
C SER A 55 13.61 -2.72 -15.16
N LEU A 56 14.43 -3.41 -15.95
CA LEU A 56 14.16 -3.67 -17.37
C LEU A 56 12.93 -4.56 -17.54
N LEU A 57 12.84 -5.65 -16.77
CA LEU A 57 11.66 -6.52 -16.82
C LEU A 57 10.40 -5.78 -16.40
N TYR A 58 10.48 -4.96 -15.34
CA TYR A 58 9.36 -4.14 -14.88
C TYR A 58 8.84 -3.22 -15.99
N THR A 59 9.76 -2.44 -16.57
CA THR A 59 9.44 -1.47 -17.60
C THR A 59 8.82 -2.17 -18.81
N THR A 60 9.38 -3.33 -19.20
CA THR A 60 8.82 -4.14 -20.28
C THR A 60 7.41 -4.63 -19.95
N ARG A 61 7.17 -5.13 -18.74
CA ARG A 61 5.83 -5.56 -18.30
C ARG A 61 4.80 -4.45 -18.35
N SER A 62 5.18 -3.26 -17.89
CA SER A 62 4.34 -2.07 -17.94
C SER A 62 4.02 -1.67 -19.39
N LEU A 63 5.02 -1.66 -20.28
CA LEU A 63 4.83 -1.37 -21.71
C LEU A 63 3.92 -2.38 -22.42
N LEU A 64 3.92 -3.63 -21.96
CA LEU A 64 3.09 -4.70 -22.51
C LEU A 64 1.72 -4.83 -21.83
N SER A 65 1.36 -3.95 -20.90
CA SER A 65 0.14 -4.05 -20.08
C SER A 65 -0.01 -5.42 -19.40
N CYS A 66 1.11 -6.00 -19.00
CA CYS A 66 1.19 -7.27 -18.29
C CYS A 66 1.39 -7.07 -16.79
N ASP A 67 1.17 -5.85 -16.29
CA ASP A 67 1.27 -5.53 -14.88
C ASP A 67 0.09 -6.12 -14.09
N HIS A 68 0.38 -6.60 -12.88
CA HIS A 68 -0.60 -7.23 -12.01
C HIS A 68 -0.58 -6.52 -10.65
N HIS A 69 -1.73 -6.50 -9.99
CA HIS A 69 -1.81 -6.01 -8.62
C HIS A 69 -1.41 -7.12 -7.64
N PHE A 70 -0.66 -6.76 -6.62
CA PHE A 70 -0.25 -7.64 -5.52
C PHE A 70 -0.72 -7.03 -4.21
N LEU A 71 -1.40 -7.86 -3.41
CA LEU A 71 -1.91 -7.45 -2.12
C LEU A 71 -0.81 -7.64 -1.07
N TYR A 72 -0.52 -6.59 -0.30
CA TYR A 72 0.37 -6.61 0.84
C TYR A 72 -0.41 -6.30 2.11
N LEU A 73 -0.07 -7.02 3.18
CA LEU A 73 -0.67 -6.83 4.49
C LEU A 73 0.43 -6.54 5.51
N CYS A 74 0.20 -5.52 6.34
CA CYS A 74 1.01 -5.24 7.51
C CYS A 74 0.22 -5.66 8.76
N LEU A 75 0.82 -6.50 9.59
CA LEU A 75 0.23 -7.02 10.82
C LEU A 75 1.12 -6.69 12.03
N ARG A 76 0.48 -6.57 13.18
CA ARG A 76 1.13 -6.61 14.49
C ARG A 76 0.69 -7.87 15.20
N VAL A 77 1.64 -8.61 15.77
CA VAL A 77 1.37 -9.82 16.56
C VAL A 77 1.70 -9.52 18.03
N PRO A 78 0.92 -10.05 19.01
CA PRO A 78 1.21 -9.86 20.42
C PRO A 78 2.63 -10.29 20.77
N ASN A 79 3.28 -9.55 21.66
CA ASN A 79 4.66 -9.80 22.11
C ASN A 79 5.72 -9.76 20.99
N ASN A 80 5.35 -9.41 19.75
CA ASN A 80 6.29 -9.12 18.69
C ASN A 80 6.38 -7.59 18.52
N PRO A 81 7.54 -6.99 18.81
CA PRO A 81 7.67 -5.55 18.67
C PRO A 81 7.75 -5.10 17.20
N SER A 82 8.07 -5.99 16.27
CA SER A 82 8.26 -5.64 14.87
C SER A 82 6.96 -5.75 14.07
N LEU A 83 6.84 -4.89 13.06
CA LEU A 83 5.81 -5.01 12.04
C LEU A 83 6.10 -6.24 11.16
N LEU A 84 5.08 -7.06 10.94
CA LEU A 84 5.16 -8.20 10.04
C LEU A 84 4.48 -7.88 8.73
N PHE A 85 5.18 -8.13 7.62
CA PHE A 85 4.68 -7.88 6.28
C PHE A 85 4.42 -9.20 5.58
N PHE A 86 3.34 -9.24 4.82
CA PHE A 86 2.94 -10.39 4.02
C PHE A 86 2.53 -9.95 2.64
N THR A 87 2.69 -10.84 1.65
CA THR A 87 2.12 -10.68 0.31
C THR A 87 1.14 -11.81 0.06
N LEU A 88 0.00 -11.51 -0.55
CA LEU A 88 -0.95 -12.54 -0.97
C LEU A 88 -0.39 -13.29 -2.17
N HIS A 89 -0.33 -14.61 -2.04
CA HIS A 89 0.06 -15.53 -3.09
C HIS A 89 -1.13 -16.44 -3.42
N GLN A 90 -1.41 -16.57 -4.71
CA GLN A 90 -2.39 -17.52 -5.22
C GLN A 90 -1.65 -18.79 -5.64
N SER A 91 -2.01 -19.95 -5.07
CA SER A 91 -1.41 -21.22 -5.47
C SER A 91 -1.68 -21.48 -6.96
N PRO A 92 -0.66 -21.72 -7.80
CA PRO A 92 -0.85 -22.04 -9.22
C PRO A 92 -1.31 -23.49 -9.43
N LEU A 93 -1.18 -24.35 -8.41
CA LEU A 93 -1.57 -25.76 -8.46
C LEU A 93 -2.96 -25.96 -7.84
N PRO A 94 -3.80 -26.87 -8.38
CA PRO A 94 -4.98 -27.35 -7.68
C PRO A 94 -4.52 -28.07 -6.40
N THR A 95 -4.56 -27.37 -5.29
CA THR A 95 -4.30 -27.98 -3.98
C THR A 95 -5.53 -28.78 -3.55
N THR A 96 -5.31 -29.88 -2.84
CA THR A 96 -6.38 -30.64 -2.16
C THR A 96 -7.00 -29.87 -0.99
N THR A 97 -6.43 -28.72 -0.61
CA THR A 97 -6.93 -27.79 0.40
C THR A 97 -7.89 -26.78 -0.20
N THR A 98 -8.94 -26.45 0.56
CA THR A 98 -10.02 -25.51 0.22
C THR A 98 -9.57 -24.06 -0.01
N HIS A 99 -8.37 -23.68 0.44
CA HIS A 99 -7.88 -22.29 0.38
C HIS A 99 -6.87 -22.10 -0.76
N ARG A 100 -7.28 -21.33 -1.79
CA ARG A 100 -6.42 -21.01 -2.95
C ARG A 100 -5.47 -19.84 -2.69
N HIS A 101 -5.78 -19.02 -1.70
CA HIS A 101 -5.05 -17.79 -1.38
C HIS A 101 -4.37 -17.91 -0.01
N ILE A 102 -3.07 -17.62 0.03
CA ILE A 102 -2.27 -17.66 1.26
C ILE A 102 -1.41 -16.41 1.37
N LEU A 103 -1.27 -15.88 2.58
CA LEU A 103 -0.29 -14.82 2.86
C LEU A 103 1.08 -15.44 3.10
N VAL A 104 2.06 -15.02 2.31
CA VAL A 104 3.46 -15.43 2.43
C VAL A 104 4.25 -14.30 3.10
N PRO A 105 5.10 -14.59 4.10
CA PRO A 105 5.87 -13.55 4.79
C PRO A 105 6.85 -12.86 3.85
N VAL A 106 6.94 -11.54 4.00
CA VAL A 106 7.95 -10.67 3.41
C VAL A 106 9.02 -10.42 4.49
N PRO A 107 10.32 -10.34 4.14
CA PRO A 107 11.36 -10.03 5.11
C PRO A 107 11.00 -8.79 5.95
N PRO A 108 11.26 -8.80 7.27
CA PRO A 108 10.99 -7.65 8.11
C PRO A 108 11.94 -6.51 7.78
N ILE A 109 11.60 -5.30 8.24
CA ILE A 109 12.46 -4.14 8.12
C ILE A 109 13.77 -4.40 8.90
N PRO A 110 14.96 -4.25 8.28
CA PRO A 110 16.24 -4.40 8.94
C PRO A 110 16.39 -3.36 10.06
N SER A 111 16.60 -3.81 11.29
CA SER A 111 16.98 -2.96 12.42
C SER A 111 15.93 -1.91 12.85
N THR A 112 14.64 -2.25 12.85
CA THR A 112 13.64 -1.40 13.51
C THR A 112 13.82 -1.42 15.03
N PRO A 113 13.78 -0.26 15.72
CA PRO A 113 13.48 -0.26 17.14
C PRO A 113 12.08 -0.84 17.37
N PRO A 114 11.83 -1.40 18.57
CA PRO A 114 10.58 -2.07 18.86
C PRO A 114 9.40 -1.11 18.78
N SER A 115 8.37 -1.52 18.02
CA SER A 115 7.11 -0.81 17.77
C SER A 115 7.24 0.40 16.84
N VAL A 116 6.42 0.43 15.79
CA VAL A 116 6.22 1.58 14.89
C VAL A 116 4.71 1.86 14.80
N ILE A 117 4.05 1.85 15.97
CA ILE A 117 2.61 2.13 16.08
C ILE A 117 2.34 3.52 15.45
N GLY A 118 1.21 3.62 14.73
CA GLY A 118 0.84 4.87 14.09
C GLY A 118 1.68 5.26 12.88
N SER A 119 2.41 4.32 12.26
CA SER A 119 3.01 4.57 10.95
C SER A 119 1.93 4.79 9.88
N ALA A 120 2.20 5.70 8.95
CA ALA A 120 1.42 5.80 7.72
C ALA A 120 2.09 5.04 6.57
N PHE A 121 1.32 4.76 5.52
CA PHE A 121 1.79 4.01 4.37
C PHE A 121 1.47 4.75 3.09
N ALA A 122 2.37 4.66 2.11
CA ALA A 122 2.16 5.20 0.77
C ALA A 122 2.76 4.27 -0.28
N ILE A 123 2.16 4.24 -1.47
CA ILE A 123 2.58 3.37 -2.56
C ILE A 123 2.96 4.24 -3.75
N VAL A 124 4.22 4.15 -4.18
CA VAL A 124 4.68 4.81 -5.41
C VAL A 124 5.37 3.76 -6.25
N ASP A 125 4.88 3.58 -7.47
CA ASP A 125 5.31 2.54 -8.41
C ASP A 125 5.29 1.14 -7.74
N HIS A 126 6.46 0.49 -7.68
CA HIS A 126 6.67 -0.83 -7.09
C HIS A 126 7.19 -0.77 -5.64
N ARG A 127 7.04 0.37 -4.95
CA ARG A 127 7.54 0.57 -3.60
C ARG A 127 6.42 0.88 -2.61
N ILE A 128 6.50 0.25 -1.44
CA ILE A 128 5.72 0.61 -0.26
C ILE A 128 6.60 1.44 0.66
N TYR A 129 6.15 2.63 1.02
CA TYR A 129 6.80 3.51 1.99
C TYR A 129 6.10 3.39 3.34
N VAL A 130 6.88 3.18 4.40
CA VAL A 130 6.44 3.24 5.80
C VAL A 130 6.95 4.54 6.39
N LEU A 131 6.04 5.37 6.87
CA LEU A 131 6.27 6.78 7.19
C LEU A 131 6.04 7.00 8.69
N GLY A 132 7.12 7.31 9.41
CA GLY A 132 7.07 7.69 10.83
C GLY A 132 6.63 6.54 11.74
N GLY A 133 5.63 6.83 12.58
CA GLY A 133 5.22 6.00 13.71
C GLY A 133 5.94 6.37 15.01
N SER A 134 5.54 5.77 16.11
CA SER A 134 6.09 6.01 17.44
C SER A 134 7.08 4.93 17.82
N VAL A 135 8.25 5.37 18.29
CA VAL A 135 9.32 4.53 18.84
C VAL A 135 9.52 4.95 20.28
N ASN A 136 9.22 4.05 21.23
CA ASN A 136 9.24 4.34 22.67
C ASN A 136 8.45 5.63 23.01
N ASP A 137 7.23 5.75 22.47
CA ASP A 137 6.34 6.91 22.66
C ASP A 137 6.86 8.24 22.09
N VAL A 138 7.88 8.18 21.23
CA VAL A 138 8.44 9.34 20.54
C VAL A 138 8.13 9.26 19.03
N PRO A 139 7.46 10.28 18.45
CA PRO A 139 7.23 10.36 17.01
C PRO A 139 8.54 10.30 16.21
N SER A 140 8.60 9.37 15.26
CA SER A 140 9.79 9.07 14.47
C SER A 140 9.78 9.80 13.12
N PRO A 141 10.92 10.34 12.66
CA PRO A 141 11.05 10.90 11.31
C PRO A 141 11.48 9.85 10.27
N HIS A 142 11.73 8.61 10.68
CA HIS A 142 12.30 7.59 9.81
C HIS A 142 11.32 7.13 8.74
N VAL A 143 11.87 6.82 7.57
CA VAL A 143 11.10 6.31 6.43
C VAL A 143 11.81 5.07 5.89
N TRP A 144 11.03 4.03 5.65
CA TRP A 144 11.50 2.78 5.04
C TRP A 144 10.77 2.55 3.74
N ALA A 145 11.48 2.11 2.72
CA ALA A 145 10.90 1.72 1.44
C ALA A 145 11.11 0.22 1.21
N LEU A 146 10.04 -0.52 0.99
CA LEU A 146 10.08 -1.90 0.51
C LEU A 146 10.08 -1.87 -1.01
N ASN A 147 11.15 -2.35 -1.62
CA ASN A 147 11.14 -2.69 -3.03
C ASN A 147 10.36 -3.99 -3.21
N CYS A 148 9.11 -3.88 -3.67
CA CYS A 148 8.22 -5.03 -3.81
C CYS A 148 8.65 -6.00 -4.90
N ARG A 149 9.64 -5.71 -5.76
CA ARG A 149 10.13 -6.62 -6.81
C ARG A 149 11.03 -7.71 -6.24
N VAL A 150 11.92 -7.31 -5.32
CA VAL A 150 12.93 -8.18 -4.70
C VAL A 150 12.68 -8.43 -3.21
N HIS A 151 11.59 -7.86 -2.67
CA HIS A 151 11.23 -7.94 -1.25
C HIS A 151 12.37 -7.51 -0.31
N ALA A 152 13.05 -6.43 -0.69
CA ALA A 152 14.15 -5.85 0.08
C ALA A 152 13.78 -4.46 0.58
N TRP A 153 14.10 -4.20 1.85
CA TRP A 153 13.91 -2.91 2.48
C TRP A 153 15.15 -2.03 2.35
N GLU A 154 14.93 -0.76 2.12
CA GLU A 154 15.96 0.28 2.10
C GLU A 154 15.52 1.49 2.95
N PRO A 155 16.43 2.12 3.71
CA PRO A 155 16.13 3.39 4.34
C PRO A 155 15.91 4.46 3.26
N ALA A 156 14.83 5.22 3.38
CA ALA A 156 14.58 6.39 2.54
C ALA A 156 14.98 7.67 3.30
N PRO A 157 15.10 8.82 2.60
CA PRO A 157 15.34 10.11 3.24
C PRO A 157 14.33 10.37 4.36
N LYS A 158 14.83 10.74 5.54
CA LYS A 158 14.00 10.99 6.73
C LYS A 158 13.11 12.22 6.51
N MET A 159 11.91 12.19 7.08
CA MET A 159 11.03 13.35 7.17
C MET A 159 11.72 14.48 7.96
N ARG A 160 11.27 15.71 7.74
CA ARG A 160 11.82 16.89 8.42
C ARG A 160 11.41 16.96 9.90
N VAL A 161 10.30 16.31 10.25
CA VAL A 161 9.77 16.22 11.62
C VAL A 161 9.33 14.78 11.91
N GLY A 162 9.46 14.36 13.16
CA GLY A 162 8.94 13.07 13.61
C GLY A 162 7.42 13.07 13.67
N ARG A 163 6.80 11.98 13.19
CA ARG A 163 5.34 11.87 13.09
C ARG A 163 4.81 10.54 13.62
N GLU A 164 3.71 10.60 14.35
CA GLU A 164 2.90 9.47 14.81
C GLU A 164 1.44 9.71 14.40
N PHE A 165 0.79 8.69 13.82
CA PHE A 165 -0.54 8.80 13.20
C PHE A 165 -0.67 9.94 12.17
N PRO A 166 0.30 10.11 11.23
CA PRO A 166 0.08 11.07 10.15
C PRO A 166 -0.91 10.53 9.11
N ALA A 167 -1.57 11.44 8.40
CA ALA A 167 -2.26 11.11 7.16
C ALA A 167 -1.26 11.07 6.00
N ALA A 168 -1.40 10.10 5.09
CA ALA A 168 -0.54 10.00 3.90
C ALA A 168 -1.35 9.72 2.63
N GLY A 169 -0.88 10.27 1.51
CA GLY A 169 -1.47 10.06 0.19
C GLY A 169 -0.51 10.40 -0.94
N VAL A 170 -0.74 9.82 -2.11
CA VAL A 170 0.12 9.98 -3.28
C VAL A 170 -0.60 10.76 -4.37
N ILE A 171 -0.04 11.90 -4.76
CA ILE A 171 -0.59 12.76 -5.82
C ILE A 171 0.52 13.12 -6.79
N GLY A 172 0.33 12.80 -8.07
CA GLY A 172 1.34 13.04 -9.11
C GLY A 172 2.69 12.35 -8.83
N GLY A 173 2.67 11.15 -8.25
CA GLY A 173 3.88 10.38 -7.90
C GLY A 173 4.66 10.90 -6.70
N ARG A 174 4.14 11.89 -5.97
CA ARG A 174 4.74 12.45 -4.75
C ARG A 174 3.93 12.07 -3.53
N ILE A 175 4.60 11.84 -2.41
CA ILE A 175 3.98 11.40 -1.15
C ILE A 175 3.75 12.63 -0.26
N TYR A 176 2.50 12.95 0.01
CA TYR A 176 2.11 14.00 0.95
C TYR A 176 1.87 13.39 2.31
N VAL A 177 2.42 14.01 3.36
CA VAL A 177 2.28 13.58 4.75
C VAL A 177 1.79 14.76 5.58
N ILE A 178 0.69 14.57 6.31
CA ILE A 178 -0.05 15.64 7.00
C ILE A 178 -0.29 15.24 8.45
N GLY A 179 -0.01 16.14 9.39
CA GLY A 179 -0.31 15.96 10.81
C GLY A 179 0.59 14.93 11.52
N GLY A 180 0.18 14.54 12.74
CA GLY A 180 0.89 13.56 13.55
C GLY A 180 2.22 14.03 14.16
N CYS A 181 2.59 15.29 14.00
CA CYS A 181 3.78 15.86 14.63
C CYS A 181 3.43 16.55 15.95
N LEU A 182 4.34 16.49 16.92
CA LEU A 182 4.24 17.32 18.13
C LEU A 182 4.23 18.80 17.73
N VAL A 183 3.20 19.53 18.17
CA VAL A 183 3.14 20.97 17.97
C VAL A 183 4.15 21.59 18.92
N ASP A 184 5.23 22.18 18.39
CA ASP A 184 6.09 23.01 19.20
C ASP A 184 5.33 24.27 19.60
N THR A 185 4.97 24.36 20.88
CA THR A 185 4.17 25.46 21.45
C THR A 185 4.80 26.84 21.20
N TRP A 186 6.10 26.91 20.91
CA TRP A 186 6.84 28.15 20.67
C TRP A 186 6.90 28.61 19.21
N SER A 187 6.86 27.69 18.23
CA SER A 187 7.14 28.05 16.82
C SER A 187 5.95 27.91 15.88
N ARG A 188 4.88 27.20 16.29
CA ARG A 188 3.77 26.82 15.39
C ARG A 188 4.38 26.34 14.08
N SER A 189 5.17 25.27 14.15
CA SER A 189 6.04 24.83 13.05
C SER A 189 5.33 24.83 11.68
N ARG A 190 5.98 25.47 10.68
CA ARG A 190 5.57 25.43 9.26
C ARG A 190 5.70 24.03 8.65
N ASN A 191 6.17 23.05 9.40
CA ASN A 191 6.40 21.68 8.96
C ASN A 191 5.24 20.75 9.34
N TRP A 192 4.03 21.26 9.55
CA TRP A 192 2.87 20.42 9.89
C TRP A 192 2.47 19.47 8.75
N ALA A 193 2.76 19.84 7.51
CA ALA A 193 2.68 18.97 6.35
C ALA A 193 3.97 19.05 5.53
N GLU A 194 4.32 17.97 4.85
CA GLU A 194 5.47 17.88 3.96
C GLU A 194 5.20 16.94 2.79
N VAL A 195 5.94 17.15 1.71
CA VAL A 195 5.85 16.34 0.50
C VAL A 195 7.22 15.76 0.15
N PHE A 196 7.24 14.46 -0.08
CA PHE A 196 8.40 13.74 -0.58
C PHE A 196 8.28 13.55 -2.09
N ASP A 197 9.36 13.86 -2.79
CA ASP A 197 9.54 13.48 -4.18
C ASP A 197 10.51 12.28 -4.25
N PRO A 198 10.01 11.06 -4.54
CA PRO A 198 10.85 9.88 -4.69
C PRO A 198 11.88 9.96 -5.82
N LYS A 199 11.67 10.83 -6.82
CA LYS A 199 12.60 10.98 -7.95
C LYS A 199 13.84 11.76 -7.57
N THR A 200 13.69 12.78 -6.73
CA THR A 200 14.81 13.62 -6.26
C THR A 200 15.32 13.18 -4.88
N GLY A 201 14.56 12.38 -4.15
CA GLY A 201 14.86 12.00 -2.77
C GLY A 201 14.74 13.16 -1.77
N SER A 202 13.98 14.21 -2.11
CA SER A 202 13.87 15.42 -1.27
C SER A 202 12.51 15.57 -0.59
N TRP A 203 12.52 16.00 0.66
CA TRP A 203 11.34 16.46 1.41
C TRP A 203 11.23 17.98 1.37
N ASN A 204 10.03 18.49 1.06
CA ASN A 204 9.73 19.92 1.06
C ASN A 204 8.54 20.22 1.98
N PRO A 205 8.55 21.36 2.72
CA PRO A 205 7.39 21.78 3.51
C PRO A 205 6.17 22.04 2.62
N VAL A 206 4.99 21.72 3.14
CA VAL A 206 3.71 22.17 2.60
C VAL A 206 3.13 23.21 3.55
N SER A 207 3.04 24.46 3.09
CA SER A 207 2.50 25.57 3.89
C SER A 207 1.05 25.28 4.27
N SER A 208 0.69 25.44 5.54
CA SER A 208 -0.68 25.27 6.06
C SER A 208 -1.08 26.43 6.98
N GLN A 209 -2.37 26.63 7.24
CA GLN A 209 -2.83 27.59 8.24
C GLN A 209 -2.55 27.07 9.66
N ILE A 210 -2.55 27.92 10.68
CA ILE A 210 -2.25 27.49 12.06
C ILE A 210 -3.40 26.67 12.66
N GLU A 211 -4.65 27.02 12.36
CA GLU A 211 -5.87 26.43 12.91
C GLU A 211 -6.06 24.95 12.52
N VAL A 212 -5.46 24.52 11.40
CA VAL A 212 -5.53 23.12 10.98
C VAL A 212 -4.56 22.20 11.75
N ARG A 213 -3.64 22.75 12.56
CA ARG A 213 -2.44 22.03 13.03
C ARG A 213 -2.60 21.27 14.34
N GLU A 214 -3.69 21.45 15.06
CA GLU A 214 -3.91 20.88 16.41
C GLU A 214 -4.69 19.55 16.41
N LYS A 215 -4.70 18.82 15.28
CA LYS A 215 -5.60 17.67 15.08
C LYS A 215 -4.84 16.36 14.88
N TRP A 216 -5.41 15.27 15.39
CA TRP A 216 -4.88 13.90 15.21
C TRP A 216 -5.58 13.23 14.03
N MET A 217 -4.80 12.67 13.10
CA MET A 217 -5.36 12.06 11.90
C MET A 217 -5.73 10.61 12.18
N HIS A 218 -6.92 10.18 11.74
CA HIS A 218 -7.38 8.81 11.91
C HIS A 218 -7.72 8.10 10.59
N ALA A 219 -7.84 8.85 9.49
CA ALA A 219 -7.99 8.31 8.15
C ALA A 219 -7.47 9.28 7.09
N SER A 220 -7.13 8.74 5.92
CA SER A 220 -6.80 9.56 4.76
C SER A 220 -7.06 8.82 3.45
N ALA A 221 -7.27 9.60 2.38
CA ALA A 221 -7.41 9.12 1.02
C ALA A 221 -7.11 10.25 0.05
N VAL A 222 -6.81 9.89 -1.19
CA VAL A 222 -6.70 10.84 -2.30
C VAL A 222 -7.98 10.76 -3.12
N ILE A 223 -8.67 11.88 -3.24
CA ILE A 223 -9.92 12.04 -3.99
C ILE A 223 -9.73 13.20 -4.95
N ASP A 224 -9.93 12.97 -6.26
CA ASP A 224 -9.81 13.98 -7.32
C ASP A 224 -8.52 14.83 -7.21
N ASP A 225 -7.38 14.16 -7.07
CA ASP A 225 -6.04 14.75 -6.89
C ASP A 225 -5.89 15.67 -5.67
N LYS A 226 -6.76 15.53 -4.67
CA LYS A 226 -6.70 16.23 -3.39
C LYS A 226 -6.46 15.23 -2.27
N MET A 227 -5.65 15.65 -1.30
CA MET A 227 -5.35 14.87 -0.12
C MET A 227 -6.41 15.15 0.94
N TYR A 228 -7.22 14.15 1.29
CA TYR A 228 -8.17 14.23 2.41
C TYR A 228 -7.55 13.59 3.64
N ALA A 229 -7.59 14.30 4.76
CA ALA A 229 -7.07 13.85 6.04
C ALA A 229 -8.14 14.07 7.12
N MET A 230 -8.70 12.97 7.63
CA MET A 230 -9.78 12.98 8.61
C MET A 230 -9.20 13.11 10.01
N ALA A 231 -9.81 13.98 10.81
CA ALA A 231 -9.29 14.36 12.11
C ALA A 231 -10.37 14.42 13.18
N ASP A 232 -9.98 14.43 14.45
CA ASP A 232 -10.88 14.49 15.61
C ASP A 232 -11.74 15.77 15.67
N ARG A 233 -11.22 16.89 15.16
CA ARG A 233 -11.91 18.20 15.12
C ARG A 233 -12.24 18.65 13.70
N GLY A 234 -12.79 17.75 12.89
CA GLY A 234 -13.15 17.98 11.49
C GLY A 234 -11.96 17.81 10.54
N GLY A 235 -12.17 17.04 9.49
CA GLY A 235 -11.16 16.75 8.48
C GLY A 235 -10.66 17.99 7.72
N VAL A 236 -9.48 17.86 7.13
CA VAL A 236 -8.91 18.86 6.23
C VAL A 236 -8.63 18.23 4.87
N LYS A 237 -8.80 19.01 3.81
CA LYS A 237 -8.41 18.63 2.45
C LYS A 237 -7.39 19.62 1.89
N TYR A 238 -6.39 19.10 1.19
CA TYR A 238 -5.34 19.88 0.57
C TYR A 238 -5.31 19.63 -0.94
N ASN A 239 -5.34 20.71 -1.71
CA ASN A 239 -5.19 20.66 -3.16
C ASN A 239 -3.78 21.13 -3.56
N PRO A 240 -2.90 20.23 -4.04
CA PRO A 240 -1.54 20.60 -4.43
C PRO A 240 -1.46 21.45 -5.70
N ALA A 241 -2.50 21.45 -6.55
CA ALA A 241 -2.48 22.21 -7.81
C ALA A 241 -2.53 23.73 -7.59
N ASN A 242 -3.28 24.17 -6.58
CA ASN A 242 -3.42 25.59 -6.21
C ASN A 242 -2.92 25.89 -4.79
N GLN A 243 -2.41 24.89 -4.08
CA GLN A 243 -1.87 24.99 -2.72
C GLN A 243 -2.88 25.49 -1.68
N ILE A 244 -4.16 25.13 -1.86
CA ILE A 244 -5.25 25.56 -0.98
C ILE A 244 -5.57 24.45 0.04
N TRP A 245 -5.80 24.87 1.29
CA TRP A 245 -6.37 24.06 2.35
C TRP A 245 -7.82 24.45 2.58
N GLU A 246 -8.67 23.44 2.76
CA GLU A 246 -10.09 23.61 3.04
C GLU A 246 -10.51 22.61 4.11
N SER A 247 -11.63 22.89 4.78
CA SER A 247 -12.29 21.89 5.62
C SER A 247 -12.93 20.81 4.74
N VAL A 248 -12.94 19.57 5.25
CA VAL A 248 -13.74 18.51 4.66
C VAL A 248 -15.23 18.82 4.85
N GLU A 249 -16.03 18.51 3.84
CA GLU A 249 -17.48 18.71 3.86
C GLU A 249 -18.12 17.88 4.98
N THR A 250 -19.13 18.45 5.66
CA THR A 250 -19.81 17.80 6.79
C THR A 250 -20.35 16.41 6.45
N GLU A 251 -20.88 16.21 5.24
CA GLU A 251 -21.36 14.91 4.78
C GLU A 251 -20.26 13.84 4.77
N VAL A 252 -19.06 14.19 4.31
CA VAL A 252 -17.90 13.28 4.30
C VAL A 252 -17.39 13.06 5.72
N ASP A 253 -17.29 14.14 6.52
CA ASP A 253 -16.76 14.11 7.88
C ASP A 253 -17.58 13.25 8.83
N LEU A 254 -18.91 13.28 8.71
CA LEU A 254 -19.80 12.46 9.53
C LEU A 254 -19.89 11.01 9.05
N GLY A 255 -19.76 10.78 7.73
CA GLY A 255 -19.96 9.48 7.10
C GLY A 255 -18.72 8.60 6.99
N TRP A 256 -17.52 9.19 6.90
CA TRP A 256 -16.29 8.43 6.72
C TRP A 256 -15.71 7.95 8.04
N ARG A 257 -15.69 6.62 8.24
CA ARG A 257 -15.05 5.99 9.38
C ARG A 257 -13.99 4.98 8.96
N GLY A 258 -12.94 4.90 9.77
CA GLY A 258 -11.86 3.94 9.60
C GLY A 258 -11.12 4.12 8.28
N ARG A 259 -10.52 3.02 7.81
CA ARG A 259 -9.76 3.03 6.56
C ARG A 259 -10.70 2.86 5.39
N GLY A 260 -10.50 3.72 4.39
CA GLY A 260 -11.23 3.67 3.13
C GLY A 260 -10.28 3.66 1.94
N CYS A 261 -10.83 3.38 0.77
CA CYS A 261 -10.09 3.49 -0.48
C CYS A 261 -11.00 4.06 -1.57
N VAL A 262 -10.41 4.67 -2.60
CA VAL A 262 -11.15 5.25 -3.72
C VAL A 262 -11.05 4.33 -4.93
N ILE A 263 -12.20 4.01 -5.51
CA ILE A 263 -12.32 3.22 -6.74
C ILE A 263 -13.26 4.01 -7.65
N ASP A 264 -12.80 4.38 -8.85
CA ASP A 264 -13.57 5.07 -9.88
C ASP A 264 -14.40 6.27 -9.39
N GLY A 265 -13.78 7.09 -8.53
CA GLY A 265 -14.40 8.30 -7.96
C GLY A 265 -15.41 8.02 -6.84
N VAL A 266 -15.42 6.82 -6.27
CA VAL A 266 -16.21 6.46 -5.10
C VAL A 266 -15.28 6.11 -3.94
N LEU A 267 -15.42 6.82 -2.81
CA LEU A 267 -14.72 6.49 -1.58
C LEU A 267 -15.49 5.40 -0.84
N TYR A 268 -14.92 4.20 -0.75
CA TYR A 268 -15.47 3.10 0.02
C TYR A 268 -14.90 3.09 1.44
N CYS A 269 -15.76 2.92 2.44
CA CYS A 269 -15.43 2.67 3.84
C CYS A 269 -16.56 1.86 4.52
N TYR A 270 -16.40 1.52 5.80
CA TYR A 270 -17.51 1.00 6.61
C TYR A 270 -18.14 2.11 7.46
N ASP A 271 -19.43 1.98 7.77
CA ASP A 271 -20.18 2.92 8.60
C ASP A 271 -20.27 2.48 10.08
N TYR A 272 -20.99 3.23 10.90
CA TYR A 272 -21.20 2.94 12.34
C TYR A 272 -22.02 1.68 12.60
N LEU A 273 -22.72 1.14 11.60
CA LEU A 273 -23.41 -0.15 11.66
C LEU A 273 -22.53 -1.30 11.16
N GLY A 274 -21.31 -0.99 10.71
CA GLY A 274 -20.36 -1.93 10.13
C GLY A 274 -20.69 -2.37 8.71
N LYS A 275 -21.56 -1.64 8.00
CA LYS A 275 -21.88 -1.91 6.59
C LYS A 275 -20.91 -1.17 5.68
N ILE A 276 -20.60 -1.75 4.52
CA ILE A 276 -19.78 -1.07 3.50
C ILE A 276 -20.64 -0.02 2.79
N ARG A 277 -20.14 1.21 2.71
CA ARG A 277 -20.75 2.33 1.98
C ARG A 277 -19.74 2.93 1.00
N GLY A 278 -20.27 3.52 -0.07
CA GLY A 278 -19.50 4.35 -0.99
C GLY A 278 -20.00 5.79 -0.98
N PHE A 279 -19.09 6.75 -0.91
CA PHE A 279 -19.36 8.17 -1.14
C PHE A 279 -19.03 8.53 -2.57
N ASP A 280 -20.04 8.95 -3.32
CA ASP A 280 -19.90 9.44 -4.68
C ASP A 280 -19.32 10.86 -4.66
N THR A 281 -18.04 10.98 -5.01
CA THR A 281 -17.29 12.24 -4.90
C THR A 281 -17.84 13.36 -5.78
N LYS A 282 -18.57 13.01 -6.86
CA LYS A 282 -19.20 13.97 -7.77
C LYS A 282 -20.60 14.39 -7.32
N LYS A 283 -21.38 13.46 -6.78
CA LYS A 283 -22.76 13.74 -6.32
C LYS A 283 -22.82 14.26 -4.88
N GLY A 284 -21.79 13.98 -4.07
CA GLY A 284 -21.76 14.34 -2.66
C GLY A 284 -22.65 13.46 -1.77
N GLU A 285 -22.90 12.22 -2.17
CA GLU A 285 -23.87 11.34 -1.51
C GLU A 285 -23.27 10.01 -1.08
N TRP A 286 -23.66 9.53 0.11
CA TRP A 286 -23.33 8.21 0.61
C TRP A 286 -24.39 7.17 0.25
N ARG A 287 -23.97 6.03 -0.31
CA ARG A 287 -24.85 4.90 -0.62
C ARG A 287 -24.29 3.61 -0.03
N GLU A 288 -25.19 2.72 0.39
CA GLU A 288 -24.82 1.37 0.85
C GLU A 288 -24.38 0.54 -0.36
N LEU A 289 -23.33 -0.28 -0.19
CA LEU A 289 -22.93 -1.27 -1.18
C LEU A 289 -23.81 -2.51 -1.02
N ARG A 290 -24.66 -2.79 -2.01
CA ARG A 290 -25.55 -3.97 -2.04
C ARG A 290 -24.86 -5.19 -2.65
N GLY A 291 -25.42 -6.39 -2.46
CA GLY A 291 -24.90 -7.64 -3.04
C GLY A 291 -23.78 -8.30 -2.21
N VAL A 292 -23.50 -7.76 -1.03
CA VAL A 292 -22.46 -8.24 -0.10
C VAL A 292 -23.03 -8.58 1.28
N GLU A 293 -24.33 -8.91 1.35
CA GLU A 293 -25.07 -9.15 2.60
C GLU A 293 -24.56 -10.37 3.39
N GLY A 294 -23.77 -11.24 2.78
CA GLY A 294 -23.11 -12.37 3.44
C GLY A 294 -21.86 -11.99 4.25
N LEU A 295 -21.37 -10.76 4.14
CA LEU A 295 -20.21 -10.29 4.90
C LEU A 295 -20.59 -9.92 6.34
N PRO A 296 -19.64 -10.06 7.29
CA PRO A 296 -19.87 -9.62 8.67
C PRO A 296 -19.99 -8.10 8.76
N ARG A 297 -20.53 -7.62 9.87
CA ARG A 297 -20.55 -6.20 10.19
C ARG A 297 -19.20 -5.78 10.78
N PHE A 298 -18.53 -4.85 10.13
CA PHE A 298 -17.20 -4.39 10.50
C PHE A 298 -17.26 -3.24 11.53
N LEU A 299 -17.25 -3.57 12.82
CA LEU A 299 -17.26 -2.55 13.87
C LEU A 299 -15.88 -1.93 14.11
N CYS A 300 -14.82 -2.71 13.93
CA CYS A 300 -13.42 -2.26 14.01
C CYS A 300 -12.50 -3.27 13.31
N GLY A 301 -11.23 -2.89 13.08
CA GLY A 301 -10.16 -3.80 12.62
C GLY A 301 -10.16 -4.13 11.13
N ALA A 302 -11.26 -3.91 10.40
CA ALA A 302 -11.28 -4.08 8.96
C ALA A 302 -10.48 -2.98 8.26
N THR A 303 -9.79 -3.36 7.18
CA THR A 303 -9.11 -2.44 6.28
C THR A 303 -9.47 -2.79 4.84
N MET A 304 -9.43 -1.81 3.96
CA MET A 304 -9.74 -2.02 2.56
C MET A 304 -8.79 -1.28 1.63
N THR A 305 -8.66 -1.76 0.40
CA THR A 305 -7.77 -1.19 -0.60
C THR A 305 -8.33 -1.38 -2.01
N ASN A 306 -7.93 -0.50 -2.92
CA ASN A 306 -8.25 -0.61 -4.35
C ASN A 306 -7.28 -1.59 -5.00
N PHE A 307 -7.77 -2.77 -5.35
CA PHE A 307 -7.02 -3.83 -6.00
C PHE A 307 -7.36 -3.90 -7.49
N GLY A 308 -6.81 -2.97 -8.28
CA GLY A 308 -7.01 -2.94 -9.73
C GLY A 308 -8.46 -2.71 -10.15
N GLY A 309 -9.15 -1.78 -9.47
CA GLY A 309 -10.57 -1.49 -9.69
C GLY A 309 -11.52 -2.35 -8.86
N LYS A 310 -11.00 -3.36 -8.14
CA LYS A 310 -11.79 -4.18 -7.23
C LYS A 310 -11.60 -3.72 -5.79
N LEU A 311 -12.63 -3.88 -4.97
CA LEU A 311 -12.57 -3.61 -3.55
C LEU A 311 -12.08 -4.87 -2.83
N VAL A 312 -10.92 -4.79 -2.18
CA VAL A 312 -10.47 -5.86 -1.27
C VAL A 312 -10.69 -5.41 0.16
N VAL A 313 -11.31 -6.27 0.97
CA VAL A 313 -11.53 -6.05 2.40
C VAL A 313 -10.85 -7.16 3.19
N VAL A 314 -10.08 -6.78 4.20
CA VAL A 314 -9.35 -7.71 5.08
C VAL A 314 -9.74 -7.41 6.52
N TRP A 315 -10.07 -8.45 7.29
CA TRP A 315 -10.46 -8.31 8.68
C TRP A 315 -10.00 -9.48 9.55
N GLU A 316 -10.09 -9.24 10.85
CA GLU A 316 -9.76 -10.19 11.91
C GLU A 316 -10.99 -11.03 12.24
N GLU A 317 -10.89 -12.35 12.12
CA GLU A 317 -11.95 -13.28 12.48
C GLU A 317 -11.59 -14.03 13.76
N ASN A 318 -12.40 -13.83 14.81
CA ASN A 318 -12.21 -14.51 16.09
C ASN A 318 -12.50 -16.00 15.96
N GLY A 319 -11.44 -16.80 15.88
CA GLY A 319 -11.49 -18.26 15.91
C GLY A 319 -11.87 -18.79 17.29
N GLY A 320 -13.16 -18.83 17.61
CA GLY A 320 -13.75 -19.56 18.75
C GLY A 320 -12.99 -19.40 20.08
N SER A 321 -12.81 -20.49 20.84
CA SER A 321 -12.07 -20.52 22.12
C SER A 321 -10.56 -20.82 21.99
N GLY A 322 -10.04 -20.99 20.77
CA GLY A 322 -8.63 -21.35 20.53
C GLY A 322 -7.62 -20.25 20.88
N LYS A 323 -6.32 -20.49 20.67
CA LYS A 323 -5.25 -19.46 20.84
C LYS A 323 -4.96 -18.66 19.58
N GLU A 324 -5.52 -19.06 18.44
CA GLU A 324 -5.34 -18.45 17.14
C GLU A 324 -6.63 -17.79 16.63
N MET A 325 -6.46 -16.90 15.68
CA MET A 325 -7.52 -16.20 14.96
C MET A 325 -7.17 -16.18 13.46
N GLY A 326 -8.21 -16.14 12.62
CA GLY A 326 -8.05 -16.07 11.18
C GLY A 326 -7.92 -14.63 10.71
N ILE A 327 -7.13 -14.41 9.67
CA ILE A 327 -7.19 -13.20 8.84
C ILE A 327 -8.01 -13.57 7.61
N GLN A 328 -9.19 -12.98 7.51
CA GLN A 328 -10.10 -13.14 6.38
C GLN A 328 -9.83 -12.08 5.33
N CYS A 329 -9.93 -12.47 4.06
CA CYS A 329 -9.79 -11.58 2.92
C CYS A 329 -10.88 -11.88 1.91
N VAL A 330 -11.53 -10.82 1.41
CA VAL A 330 -12.54 -10.90 0.35
C VAL A 330 -12.19 -9.93 -0.77
N GLU A 331 -12.36 -10.40 -2.01
CA GLU A 331 -12.35 -9.56 -3.20
C GLU A 331 -13.78 -9.34 -3.68
N ILE A 332 -14.13 -8.08 -3.89
CA ILE A 332 -15.46 -7.64 -4.31
C ILE A 332 -15.30 -6.85 -5.61
N VAL A 333 -15.95 -7.30 -6.66
CA VAL A 333 -16.12 -6.51 -7.89
C VAL A 333 -17.21 -5.49 -7.59
N VAL A 334 -16.88 -4.20 -7.70
CA VAL A 334 -17.82 -3.11 -7.44
C VAL A 334 -18.28 -2.49 -8.76
N GLU A 335 -19.58 -2.26 -8.85
CA GLU A 335 -20.24 -1.68 -10.02
C GLU A 335 -21.15 -0.53 -9.59
N ARG A 336 -21.30 0.44 -10.49
CA ARG A 336 -22.16 1.60 -10.29
C ARG A 336 -23.31 1.57 -11.28
N GLY A 337 -24.54 1.49 -10.77
CA GLY A 337 -25.76 1.59 -11.54
C GLY A 337 -25.99 2.98 -12.12
N GLY A 338 -26.84 3.08 -13.14
CA GLY A 338 -27.14 4.34 -13.83
C GLY A 338 -27.78 5.42 -12.95
N ASP A 339 -28.49 5.02 -11.90
CA ASP A 339 -29.08 5.89 -10.86
C ASP A 339 -28.08 6.27 -9.75
N GLY A 340 -26.88 5.68 -9.76
CA GLY A 340 -25.86 5.82 -8.72
C GLY A 340 -25.94 4.76 -7.62
N GLU A 341 -26.80 3.74 -7.74
CA GLU A 341 -26.70 2.57 -6.85
C GLU A 341 -25.32 1.91 -6.93
N LEU A 342 -24.86 1.36 -5.80
CA LEU A 342 -23.60 0.65 -5.70
C LEU A 342 -23.88 -0.83 -5.47
N TRP A 343 -23.36 -1.67 -6.36
CA TRP A 343 -23.50 -3.11 -6.32
C TRP A 343 -22.13 -3.77 -6.19
N GLY A 344 -22.05 -4.81 -5.36
CA GLY A 344 -20.85 -5.60 -5.14
C GLY A 344 -21.13 -7.07 -5.45
N THR A 345 -20.21 -7.72 -6.14
CA THR A 345 -20.21 -9.17 -6.35
C THR A 345 -18.95 -9.78 -5.73
N ILE A 346 -19.11 -10.72 -4.80
CA ILE A 346 -17.98 -11.42 -4.18
C ILE A 346 -17.29 -12.29 -5.23
N GLY A 347 -16.04 -11.96 -5.56
CA GLY A 347 -15.21 -12.77 -6.46
C GLY A 347 -14.65 -14.00 -5.76
N TRP A 348 -14.09 -13.80 -4.56
CA TRP A 348 -13.63 -14.88 -3.68
C TRP A 348 -13.56 -14.39 -2.22
N SER A 349 -13.62 -15.32 -1.28
CA SER A 349 -13.44 -15.09 0.16
C SER A 349 -12.69 -16.26 0.76
N ASP A 350 -11.59 -15.99 1.47
CA ASP A 350 -10.73 -17.02 2.07
C ASP A 350 -10.13 -16.55 3.41
N VAL A 351 -9.93 -17.51 4.33
CA VAL A 351 -8.98 -17.34 5.43
C VAL A 351 -7.58 -17.44 4.84
N VAL A 352 -6.85 -16.32 4.81
CA VAL A 352 -5.55 -16.24 4.12
C VAL A 352 -4.35 -16.43 5.05
N LEU A 353 -4.56 -16.37 6.37
CA LEU A 353 -3.52 -16.58 7.39
C LEU A 353 -4.14 -16.88 8.77
N SER A 354 -3.53 -17.78 9.53
CA SER A 354 -3.80 -17.94 10.97
C SER A 354 -2.73 -17.24 11.79
N VAL A 355 -3.14 -16.45 12.79
CA VAL A 355 -2.23 -15.69 13.67
C VAL A 355 -2.61 -15.83 15.14
N PRO A 356 -1.70 -15.58 16.09
CA PRO A 356 -2.04 -15.58 17.52
C PRO A 356 -3.14 -14.57 17.84
N LYS A 357 -4.05 -14.92 18.76
CA LYS A 357 -5.10 -14.01 19.23
C LYS A 357 -4.54 -12.73 19.83
N GLY A 358 -5.15 -11.60 19.50
CA GLY A 358 -4.66 -10.26 19.84
C GLY A 358 -3.76 -9.65 18.77
N SER A 359 -3.51 -10.37 17.67
CA SER A 359 -2.91 -9.78 16.47
C SER A 359 -3.86 -8.75 15.87
N SER A 360 -3.29 -7.72 15.23
CA SER A 360 -4.07 -6.63 14.64
C SER A 360 -3.60 -6.28 13.24
N ILE A 361 -4.55 -5.97 12.35
CA ILE A 361 -4.29 -5.54 10.98
C ILE A 361 -3.94 -4.04 10.95
N LEU A 362 -2.71 -3.75 10.55
CA LEU A 362 -2.18 -2.38 10.54
C LEU A 362 -2.25 -1.69 9.19
N HIS A 363 -2.27 -2.38 8.06
CA HIS A 363 -2.63 -1.78 6.78
C HIS A 363 -2.78 -2.84 5.70
N CYS A 364 -3.58 -2.55 4.67
CA CYS A 364 -3.69 -3.36 3.46
C CYS A 364 -3.43 -2.49 2.24
N MET A 365 -2.57 -2.98 1.34
CA MET A 365 -1.99 -2.21 0.24
C MET A 365 -2.05 -3.01 -1.05
N ALA A 366 -2.42 -2.38 -2.15
CA ALA A 366 -2.31 -2.97 -3.49
C ALA A 366 -1.17 -2.29 -4.26
N VAL A 367 -0.16 -3.07 -4.64
CA VAL A 367 0.98 -2.58 -5.44
C VAL A 367 0.84 -3.09 -6.86
N LYS A 368 0.95 -2.20 -7.85
CA LYS A 368 0.89 -2.55 -9.27
C LYS A 368 2.30 -2.82 -9.81
N PHE A 369 2.51 -3.97 -10.43
CA PHE A 369 3.80 -4.35 -11.03
C PHE A 369 3.71 -5.17 -12.32
#